data_AF-A0A382PMU0-F1
#
_entry.id   AF-A0A382PMU0-F1
#
_cell.length_a   1.000
_cell.length_b   1.000
_cell.length_c   1.000
_cell.angle_alpha   90.00
_cell.angle_beta   90.00
_cell.angle_gamma   90.00
#
_symmetry.space_group_name_H-M   'P 1'
#
loop_
_entity.id
_entity.type
_entity.pdbx_description
1 polymer ?
#
loop_
_entity_poly.entity_id
_entity_poly.type
_entity_poly.pdbx_seq_one_letter_code
_entity_poly.pdbx_strand_id
1 'polypeptide(L)'
;IDYPCNWLQVAENPMDPFHSVFLHTRVTRAHFNPAWGTLPIVEWHSMKDNVGIFLTNARRWKDYMWVRTAEVFLPAIAQPPDIYQNPDREKFFPRVGITKWTLPVDDTHCKIIAWRHFGNDLDVDGKGNRADVGLNKVDFIGQTGVERGYEEGQRTPGDYEAQISQGAITMHEGEHRGNTDGGVARYRRLLKQAIRKLQGGIEPVQPDTNADGHIPTMAGDVIVHCPNGEADQPDWQKKFANRVGQIVSETKFFSANERCCEIERRVKSVLKAGEL
;
A
#
# COMPACT_ATOMS: atom_id res chain seq x y z
N ILE A 1 -6.56 16.99 1.61
CA ILE A 1 -6.24 16.89 3.05
C ILE A 1 -4.97 17.69 3.30
N ASP A 2 -5.02 18.65 4.20
CA ASP A 2 -3.88 19.51 4.56
C ASP A 2 -2.98 18.85 5.62
N TYR A 3 -1.67 18.99 5.45
CA TYR A 3 -0.65 18.46 6.37
C TYR A 3 0.40 19.53 6.70
N PRO A 4 0.62 19.84 7.99
CA PRO A 4 1.63 20.79 8.45
C PRO A 4 3.03 20.16 8.56
N CYS A 5 3.44 19.43 7.52
CA CYS A 5 4.78 18.87 7.42
C CYS A 5 5.24 18.73 5.96
N ASN A 6 6.54 18.52 5.77
CA ASN A 6 7.15 18.25 4.49
C ASN A 6 6.51 17.02 3.82
N TRP A 7 6.30 17.12 2.50
CA TRP A 7 5.64 16.08 1.70
C TRP A 7 6.30 14.70 1.79
N LEU A 8 7.62 14.62 1.97
CA LEU A 8 8.34 13.36 1.90
C LEU A 8 7.93 12.39 3.01
N GLN A 9 7.66 12.91 4.20
CA GLN A 9 7.25 12.13 5.38
C GLN A 9 5.91 11.41 5.13
N VAL A 10 4.98 12.11 4.47
CA VAL A 10 3.66 11.59 4.10
C VAL A 10 3.76 10.62 2.91
N ALA A 11 4.63 10.92 1.94
CA ALA A 11 4.84 10.10 0.75
C ALA A 11 5.58 8.78 1.04
N GLU A 12 6.34 8.71 2.13
CA GLU A 12 7.03 7.49 2.58
C GLU A 12 6.10 6.47 3.23
N ASN A 13 5.03 6.93 3.88
CA ASN A 13 4.09 6.09 4.64
C ASN A 13 3.61 4.81 3.89
N PRO A 14 3.23 4.87 2.60
CA PRO A 14 2.77 3.68 1.87
C PRO A 14 3.83 2.59 1.71
N MET A 15 5.12 2.94 1.79
CA MET A 15 6.25 2.00 1.65
C MET A 15 6.73 1.45 3.00
N ASP A 16 6.12 1.86 4.11
CA ASP A 16 6.21 1.18 5.39
C ASP A 16 4.90 0.41 5.65
N PRO A 17 4.76 -0.85 5.24
CA PRO A 17 3.56 -1.63 5.57
C PRO A 17 3.51 -2.06 7.05
N PHE A 18 4.59 -1.91 7.82
CA PHE A 18 4.66 -2.38 9.21
C PHE A 18 3.94 -1.44 10.16
N HIS A 19 3.89 -0.12 9.90
CA HIS A 19 3.10 0.80 10.73
C HIS A 19 1.66 0.32 10.90
N SER A 20 1.06 -0.27 9.86
CA SER A 20 -0.33 -0.72 9.90
C SER A 20 -0.62 -1.75 11.00
N VAL A 21 0.36 -2.58 11.36
CA VAL A 21 0.25 -3.57 12.43
C VAL A 21 0.17 -2.88 13.79
N PHE A 22 0.98 -1.85 13.99
CA PHE A 22 1.10 -1.16 15.28
C PHE A 22 0.06 -0.04 15.39
N LEU A 23 0.12 0.92 14.48
CA LEU A 23 -0.67 2.16 14.46
C LEU A 23 -2.17 1.93 14.24
N HIS A 24 -2.55 0.88 13.49
CA HIS A 24 -3.97 0.62 13.17
C HIS A 24 -4.52 -0.65 13.81
N THR A 25 -3.72 -1.35 14.63
CA THR A 25 -4.22 -2.56 15.31
C THR A 25 -3.72 -2.70 16.75
N ARG A 26 -2.42 -2.91 16.95
CA ARG A 26 -1.89 -3.34 18.26
C ARG A 26 -1.84 -2.22 19.30
N VAL A 27 -1.62 -0.97 18.90
CA VAL A 27 -1.49 0.18 19.81
C VAL A 27 -2.83 0.86 20.08
N THR A 28 -3.73 0.87 19.09
CA THR A 28 -4.91 1.74 19.07
C THR A 28 -6.26 1.00 19.07
N ARG A 29 -6.24 -0.32 19.30
CA ARG A 29 -7.32 -1.28 18.97
C ARG A 29 -7.49 -1.38 17.44
N ALA A 30 -8.06 -2.48 16.95
CA ALA A 30 -8.17 -2.74 15.50
C ALA A 30 -9.03 -1.66 14.80
N HIS A 31 -8.40 -0.69 14.12
CA HIS A 31 -9.07 0.34 13.34
C HIS A 31 -9.76 -0.24 12.08
N PHE A 32 -9.27 -1.37 11.57
CA PHE A 32 -9.83 -2.03 10.37
C PHE A 32 -10.39 -3.43 10.68
N ASN A 33 -9.50 -4.43 10.82
CA ASN A 33 -9.81 -5.83 11.15
C ASN A 33 -8.64 -6.44 11.95
N PRO A 34 -8.90 -7.31 12.96
CA PRO A 34 -7.86 -8.02 13.71
C PRO A 34 -6.75 -8.69 12.88
N ALA A 35 -7.04 -9.15 11.66
CA ALA A 35 -6.08 -9.75 10.73
C ALA A 35 -4.91 -8.83 10.36
N TRP A 36 -5.10 -7.51 10.43
CA TRP A 36 -4.04 -6.52 10.22
C TRP A 36 -2.98 -6.53 11.33
N GLY A 37 -3.31 -7.11 12.50
CA GLY A 37 -2.41 -7.25 13.63
C GLY A 37 -1.38 -8.37 13.50
N THR A 38 -1.49 -9.23 12.47
CA THR A 38 -0.48 -10.25 12.16
C THR A 38 0.74 -9.58 11.53
N LEU A 39 1.94 -9.89 12.06
CA LEU A 39 3.19 -9.39 11.46
C LEU A 39 3.33 -9.98 10.05
N PRO A 40 3.48 -9.12 9.03
CA PRO A 40 3.53 -9.59 7.66
C PRO A 40 4.93 -10.05 7.24
N ILE A 41 4.97 -10.87 6.19
CA ILE A 41 6.18 -11.06 5.39
C ILE A 41 6.13 -10.08 4.23
N VAL A 42 7.13 -9.21 4.15
CA VAL A 42 7.16 -8.10 3.20
C VAL A 42 8.38 -8.22 2.30
N GLU A 43 8.16 -8.06 1.00
CA GLU A 43 9.21 -7.91 -0.01
C GLU A 43 8.92 -6.66 -0.84
N TRP A 44 9.97 -5.94 -1.23
CA TRP A 44 9.87 -4.73 -2.06
C TRP A 44 10.56 -4.95 -3.41
N HIS A 45 9.83 -4.64 -4.47
CA HIS A 45 10.19 -4.92 -5.85
C HIS A 45 10.28 -3.62 -6.64
N SER A 46 11.36 -3.44 -7.38
CA SER A 46 11.47 -2.30 -8.32
C SER A 46 10.53 -2.52 -9.50
N MET A 47 9.83 -1.47 -9.92
CA MET A 47 9.13 -1.47 -11.19
C MET A 47 10.10 -1.30 -12.36
N LYS A 48 9.64 -1.69 -13.56
CA LYS A 48 10.39 -1.50 -14.82
C LYS A 48 10.82 -0.03 -14.94
N ASP A 49 12.03 0.20 -15.42
CA ASP A 49 12.61 1.53 -15.64
C ASP A 49 12.65 2.44 -14.41
N ASN A 50 12.51 1.87 -13.20
CA ASN A 50 12.59 2.60 -11.94
C ASN A 50 11.50 3.69 -11.80
N VAL A 51 10.34 3.51 -12.44
CA VAL A 51 9.19 4.43 -12.34
C VAL A 51 8.51 4.40 -10.96
N GLY A 52 8.80 3.37 -10.15
CA GLY A 52 8.20 3.18 -8.85
C GLY A 52 8.68 1.91 -8.14
N ILE A 53 8.05 1.62 -7.01
CA ILE A 53 8.26 0.43 -6.18
C ILE A 53 6.90 -0.15 -5.86
N PHE A 54 6.76 -1.47 -5.94
CA PHE A 54 5.62 -2.16 -5.35
C PHE A 54 6.10 -3.16 -4.30
N LEU A 55 5.26 -3.44 -3.34
CA LEU A 55 5.52 -4.41 -2.29
C LEU A 55 4.57 -5.60 -2.42
N THR A 56 4.99 -6.74 -1.86
CA THR A 56 4.12 -7.86 -1.51
C THR A 56 4.12 -8.00 0.00
N ASN A 57 2.95 -7.97 0.62
CA ASN A 57 2.72 -8.09 2.05
C ASN A 57 1.83 -9.32 2.29
N ALA A 58 2.42 -10.40 2.77
CA ALA A 58 1.72 -11.65 3.04
C ALA A 58 1.38 -11.80 4.53
N ARG A 59 0.15 -12.22 4.80
CA ARG A 59 -0.36 -12.52 6.13
C ARG A 59 -1.12 -13.84 6.11
N ARG A 60 -0.79 -14.70 7.06
CA ARG A 60 -1.60 -15.87 7.42
C ARG A 60 -2.77 -15.42 8.31
N TRP A 61 -3.99 -15.83 7.97
CA TRP A 61 -5.17 -15.57 8.79
C TRP A 61 -6.14 -16.75 8.76
N LYS A 62 -6.25 -17.46 9.89
CA LYS A 62 -6.98 -18.73 9.96
C LYS A 62 -6.55 -19.63 8.79
N ASP A 63 -7.49 -20.18 8.02
CA ASP A 63 -7.23 -21.01 6.85
C ASP A 63 -6.98 -20.21 5.55
N TYR A 64 -6.86 -18.88 5.60
CA TYR A 64 -6.59 -18.06 4.44
C TYR A 64 -5.14 -17.57 4.39
N MET A 65 -4.60 -17.50 3.18
CA MET A 65 -3.39 -16.73 2.88
C MET A 65 -3.80 -15.46 2.16
N TRP A 66 -3.40 -14.32 2.72
CA TRP A 66 -3.68 -13.01 2.15
C TRP A 66 -2.38 -12.33 1.73
N VAL A 67 -2.23 -12.11 0.42
CA VAL A 67 -1.13 -11.35 -0.16
C VAL A 67 -1.66 -10.04 -0.70
N ARG A 68 -1.25 -8.95 -0.07
CA ARG A 68 -1.50 -7.59 -0.53
C ARG A 68 -0.34 -7.11 -1.40
N THR A 69 -0.65 -6.53 -2.55
CA THR A 69 0.29 -5.71 -3.30
C THR A 69 -0.11 -4.24 -3.21
N ALA A 70 0.86 -3.37 -2.99
CA ALA A 70 0.66 -1.92 -2.92
C ALA A 70 1.87 -1.23 -3.54
N GLU A 71 1.70 0.01 -3.99
CA GLU A 71 2.74 0.69 -4.76
C GLU A 71 2.89 2.17 -4.48
N VAL A 72 4.06 2.67 -4.85
CA VAL A 72 4.36 4.08 -5.05
C VAL A 72 4.98 4.27 -6.44
N PHE A 73 4.37 5.15 -7.23
CA PHE A 73 4.97 5.74 -8.43
C PHE A 73 5.68 7.04 -8.05
N LEU A 74 6.83 7.29 -8.66
CA LEU A 74 7.52 8.56 -8.50
C LEU A 74 6.70 9.72 -9.11
N PRO A 75 6.77 10.92 -8.52
CA PRO A 75 7.47 11.21 -7.28
C PRO A 75 6.69 10.78 -6.03
N ALA A 76 5.35 10.82 -6.01
CA ALA A 76 4.58 10.72 -4.77
C ALA A 76 3.14 10.21 -4.94
N ILE A 77 2.88 9.37 -5.94
CA ILE A 77 1.56 8.75 -6.13
C ILE A 77 1.59 7.38 -5.46
N ALA A 78 0.61 7.10 -4.60
CA ALA A 78 0.45 5.82 -3.95
C ALA A 78 -0.96 5.28 -4.13
N GLN A 79 -1.08 3.96 -4.26
CA GLN A 79 -2.36 3.30 -4.47
C GLN A 79 -2.53 2.13 -3.49
N PRO A 80 -2.98 2.36 -2.25
CA PRO A 80 -3.29 1.25 -1.36
C PRO A 80 -4.58 0.54 -1.80
N PRO A 81 -4.65 -0.80 -1.68
CA PRO A 81 -5.87 -1.57 -1.90
C PRO A 81 -6.94 -1.29 -0.83
N ASP A 82 -7.99 -2.09 -0.84
CA ASP A 82 -9.14 -1.96 0.07
C ASP A 82 -8.72 -1.87 1.56
N ILE A 83 -8.97 -0.73 2.19
CA ILE A 83 -8.66 -0.52 3.62
C ILE A 83 -9.56 -1.34 4.54
N TYR A 84 -10.74 -1.74 4.08
CA TYR A 84 -11.71 -2.53 4.83
C TYR A 84 -11.64 -4.03 4.52
N GLN A 85 -10.54 -4.47 3.89
CA GLN A 85 -10.37 -5.86 3.47
C GLN A 85 -10.42 -6.85 4.65
N ASN A 86 -11.26 -7.86 4.48
CA ASN A 86 -11.40 -9.00 5.37
C ASN A 86 -10.94 -10.29 4.67
N PRO A 87 -9.95 -11.02 5.20
CA PRO A 87 -9.43 -12.25 4.57
C PRO A 87 -10.18 -13.50 5.05
N ASP A 88 -11.49 -13.55 4.83
CA ASP A 88 -12.40 -14.65 5.22
C ASP A 88 -13.10 -15.30 4.01
N ARG A 89 -12.79 -14.83 2.80
CA ARG A 89 -13.30 -15.34 1.52
C ARG A 89 -12.24 -15.15 0.45
N GLU A 90 -12.24 -16.03 -0.55
CA GLU A 90 -11.30 -15.89 -1.66
C GLU A 90 -11.57 -14.61 -2.45
N LYS A 91 -10.49 -13.94 -2.85
CA LYS A 91 -10.52 -12.78 -3.72
C LYS A 91 -9.30 -12.80 -4.62
N PHE A 92 -9.49 -12.49 -5.89
CA PHE A 92 -8.42 -12.52 -6.89
C PHE A 92 -8.26 -11.15 -7.52
N PHE A 93 -7.43 -10.34 -6.86
CA PHE A 93 -6.99 -9.03 -7.32
C PHE A 93 -8.11 -7.98 -7.47
N PRO A 94 -9.03 -7.78 -6.50
CA PRO A 94 -9.67 -6.47 -6.36
C PRO A 94 -8.57 -5.41 -6.26
N ARG A 95 -8.73 -4.32 -7.01
CA ARG A 95 -7.67 -3.34 -7.23
C ARG A 95 -7.62 -2.31 -6.09
N VAL A 96 -7.49 -1.04 -6.48
CA VAL A 96 -7.18 0.07 -5.60
C VAL A 96 -8.41 0.52 -4.81
N GLY A 97 -8.27 0.67 -3.49
CA GLY A 97 -9.29 1.29 -2.65
C GLY A 97 -9.13 2.81 -2.60
N ILE A 98 -7.89 3.28 -2.75
CA ILE A 98 -7.53 4.71 -2.74
C ILE A 98 -6.46 4.94 -3.80
N THR A 99 -6.51 6.09 -4.45
CA THR A 99 -5.35 6.66 -5.17
C THR A 99 -5.05 7.99 -4.54
N LYS A 100 -3.84 8.18 -4.02
CA LYS A 100 -3.44 9.41 -3.36
C LYS A 100 -2.17 9.97 -3.98
N TRP A 101 -2.13 11.28 -4.08
CA TRP A 101 -0.98 12.05 -4.49
C TRP A 101 -0.63 13.03 -3.39
N THR A 102 0.58 12.91 -2.84
CA THR A 102 1.12 13.88 -1.89
C THR A 102 1.80 15.01 -2.67
N LEU A 103 1.28 16.22 -2.53
CA LEU A 103 1.79 17.41 -3.20
C LEU A 103 2.52 18.33 -2.22
N PRO A 104 3.76 18.73 -2.51
CA PRO A 104 4.41 19.81 -1.77
C PRO A 104 3.67 21.13 -2.00
N VAL A 105 3.41 21.86 -0.92
CA VAL A 105 2.95 23.26 -0.98
C VAL A 105 4.16 24.18 -0.77
N ASP A 106 4.93 23.89 0.29
CA ASP A 106 6.22 24.51 0.60
C ASP A 106 7.09 23.50 1.38
N ASP A 107 8.21 23.95 1.93
CA ASP A 107 9.15 23.09 2.66
C ASP A 107 8.54 22.46 3.92
N THR A 108 7.51 23.07 4.49
CA THR A 108 6.90 22.73 5.79
C THR A 108 5.44 22.32 5.70
N HIS A 109 4.82 22.38 4.51
CA HIS A 109 3.43 22.01 4.28
C HIS A 109 3.26 21.18 3.01
N CYS A 110 2.34 20.23 3.08
CA CYS A 110 1.90 19.48 1.92
C CYS A 110 0.38 19.26 1.94
N LYS A 111 -0.14 18.76 0.82
CA LYS A 111 -1.53 18.35 0.68
C LYS A 111 -1.60 16.95 0.09
N ILE A 112 -2.57 16.17 0.53
CA ILE A 112 -2.99 14.97 -0.18
C ILE A 112 -4.21 15.31 -1.04
N ILE A 113 -4.09 15.09 -2.35
CA ILE A 113 -5.23 14.97 -3.27
C ILE A 113 -5.44 13.48 -3.50
N ALA A 114 -6.67 13.00 -3.30
CA ALA A 114 -6.96 11.58 -3.38
C ALA A 114 -8.34 11.29 -3.95
N TRP A 115 -8.45 10.10 -4.52
CA TRP A 115 -9.69 9.46 -4.95
C TRP A 115 -9.93 8.24 -4.06
N ARG A 116 -11.11 8.20 -3.43
CA ARG A 116 -11.63 7.02 -2.76
C ARG A 116 -12.45 6.21 -3.77
N HIS A 117 -12.03 4.98 -4.04
CA HIS A 117 -12.64 4.11 -5.04
C HIS A 117 -13.65 3.17 -4.37
N PHE A 118 -14.85 3.11 -4.92
CA PHE A 118 -15.93 2.25 -4.43
C PHE A 118 -16.34 1.30 -5.56
N GLY A 119 -16.43 0.01 -5.27
CA GLY A 119 -16.78 -1.02 -6.23
C GLY A 119 -17.46 -2.19 -5.54
N ASN A 120 -18.05 -3.11 -6.30
CA ASN A 120 -18.75 -4.28 -5.72
C ASN A 120 -17.77 -5.32 -5.14
N ASP A 121 -16.50 -5.24 -5.51
CA ASP A 121 -15.40 -6.12 -5.10
C ASP A 121 -14.52 -5.52 -3.98
N LEU A 122 -14.68 -4.21 -3.73
CA LEU A 122 -14.05 -3.44 -2.66
C LEU A 122 -15.06 -3.20 -1.54
N ASP A 123 -14.61 -3.21 -0.28
CA ASP A 123 -15.44 -2.90 0.88
C ASP A 123 -16.77 -3.69 0.88
N VAL A 124 -16.64 -5.00 0.67
CA VAL A 124 -17.77 -5.94 0.50
C VAL A 124 -18.72 -5.93 1.70
N ASP A 125 -18.23 -5.52 2.87
CA ASP A 125 -19.01 -5.46 4.11
C ASP A 125 -19.67 -4.07 4.32
N GLY A 126 -19.56 -3.15 3.35
CA GLY A 126 -20.28 -1.89 3.30
C GLY A 126 -19.93 -0.91 4.41
N LYS A 127 -18.65 -0.85 4.82
CA LYS A 127 -18.19 0.04 5.90
C LYS A 127 -17.94 1.47 5.43
N GLY A 128 -17.62 1.65 4.17
CA GLY A 128 -17.31 2.93 3.55
C GLY A 128 -18.56 3.80 3.36
N ASN A 129 -18.36 5.10 3.48
CA ASN A 129 -19.42 6.09 3.34
C ASN A 129 -19.03 7.19 2.35
N ARG A 130 -19.67 7.19 1.17
CA ARG A 130 -19.44 8.22 0.14
C ARG A 130 -19.74 9.65 0.63
N ALA A 131 -20.70 9.82 1.55
CA ALA A 131 -21.03 11.13 2.11
C ALA A 131 -19.93 11.68 3.04
N ASP A 132 -19.00 10.82 3.46
CA ASP A 132 -17.86 11.17 4.29
C ASP A 132 -16.55 11.37 3.51
N VAL A 133 -16.62 11.48 2.18
CA VAL A 133 -15.47 11.80 1.34
C VAL A 133 -15.59 13.25 0.83
N GLY A 134 -14.58 14.08 1.10
CA GLY A 134 -14.61 15.48 0.68
C GLY A 134 -13.34 16.27 1.02
N LEU A 135 -13.45 17.61 1.01
CA LEU A 135 -12.36 18.48 1.41
C LEU A 135 -12.03 18.25 2.89
N ASN A 136 -10.77 17.90 3.17
CA ASN A 136 -10.29 17.57 4.52
C ASN A 136 -11.17 16.54 5.24
N LYS A 137 -11.70 15.58 4.48
CA LYS A 137 -12.62 14.57 4.98
C LYS A 137 -12.46 13.26 4.21
N VAL A 138 -12.40 12.15 4.92
CA VAL A 138 -12.39 10.79 4.33
C VAL A 138 -13.19 9.85 5.22
N ASP A 139 -13.67 8.75 4.67
CA ASP A 139 -14.61 7.81 5.29
C ASP A 139 -13.97 6.87 6.34
N PHE A 140 -12.80 7.23 6.87
CA PHE A 140 -12.10 6.52 7.91
C PHE A 140 -11.23 7.48 8.74
N ILE A 141 -11.12 7.18 10.03
CA ILE A 141 -10.54 8.08 11.02
C ILE A 141 -9.00 8.00 11.01
N GLY A 142 -8.36 9.09 11.41
CA GLY A 142 -6.92 9.19 11.66
C GLY A 142 -6.12 9.71 10.47
N GLN A 143 -6.78 10.40 9.55
CA GLN A 143 -6.21 10.88 8.29
C GLN A 143 -6.20 12.42 8.21
N THR A 144 -6.91 13.11 9.11
CA THR A 144 -7.05 14.57 9.03
C THR A 144 -6.83 15.22 10.40
N GLY A 145 -6.36 16.47 10.39
CA GLY A 145 -6.22 17.27 11.61
C GLY A 145 -7.49 17.93 12.12
N VAL A 146 -8.64 17.66 11.50
CA VAL A 146 -9.92 18.34 11.80
C VAL A 146 -10.99 17.41 12.33
N GLU A 147 -10.83 16.09 12.18
CA GLU A 147 -11.83 15.11 12.58
C GLU A 147 -11.84 14.83 14.09
N ARG A 148 -10.76 15.14 14.80
CA ARG A 148 -10.57 14.86 16.23
C ARG A 148 -9.83 15.99 16.95
N GLY A 149 -10.05 16.10 18.26
CA GLY A 149 -9.28 16.99 19.11
C GLY A 149 -7.85 16.48 19.36
N TYR A 150 -6.95 17.38 19.76
CA TYR A 150 -5.54 17.04 20.02
C TYR A 150 -5.38 15.90 21.04
N GLU A 151 -6.09 15.96 22.17
CA GLU A 151 -5.99 14.92 23.22
C GLU A 151 -6.51 13.56 22.73
N GLU A 152 -7.54 13.55 21.89
CA GLU A 152 -8.08 12.32 21.30
C GLU A 152 -7.10 11.73 20.30
N GLY A 153 -6.54 12.55 19.40
CA GLY A 153 -5.49 12.13 18.47
C GLY A 153 -4.24 11.62 19.18
N GLN A 154 -3.87 12.20 20.32
CA GLN A 154 -2.75 11.72 21.13
C GLN A 154 -3.04 10.35 21.78
N ARG A 155 -4.28 10.13 22.24
CA ARG A 155 -4.69 8.86 22.87
C ARG A 155 -4.91 7.73 21.86
N THR A 156 -5.31 8.07 20.64
CA THR A 156 -5.61 7.10 19.58
C THR A 156 -5.06 7.61 18.25
N PRO A 157 -3.73 7.64 18.07
CA PRO A 157 -3.12 8.23 16.88
C PRO A 157 -3.46 7.45 15.61
N GLY A 158 -3.59 8.18 14.51
CA GLY A 158 -3.65 7.65 13.15
C GLY A 158 -2.43 8.06 12.33
N ASP A 159 -2.56 7.94 11.00
CA ASP A 159 -1.53 8.37 10.06
C ASP A 159 -1.23 9.87 10.22
N TYR A 160 -2.26 10.69 10.43
CA TYR A 160 -2.10 12.14 10.58
C TYR A 160 -1.15 12.48 11.73
N GLU A 161 -1.44 12.00 12.95
CA GLU A 161 -0.61 12.29 14.12
C GLU A 161 0.80 11.70 13.98
N ALA A 162 0.92 10.47 13.46
CA ALA A 162 2.22 9.82 13.27
C ALA A 162 3.11 10.60 12.29
N GLN A 163 2.54 11.10 11.19
CA GLN A 163 3.28 11.84 10.18
C GLN A 163 3.69 13.23 10.66
N ILE A 164 2.79 13.99 11.31
CA ILE A 164 3.13 15.35 11.76
C ILE A 164 4.05 15.35 12.99
N SER A 165 4.05 14.28 13.80
CA SER A 165 4.89 14.19 15.00
C SER A 165 6.39 14.10 14.71
N GLN A 166 6.76 13.78 13.46
CA GLN A 166 8.15 13.77 12.99
C GLN A 166 8.72 15.20 12.78
N GLY A 167 7.86 16.22 12.90
CA GLY A 167 8.20 17.63 12.79
C GLY A 167 7.84 18.22 11.44
N ALA A 168 7.98 19.55 11.32
CA ALA A 168 7.72 20.25 10.06
C ALA A 168 8.61 19.72 8.91
N ILE A 169 9.86 19.35 9.23
CA ILE A 169 10.80 18.66 8.35
C ILE A 169 11.51 17.58 9.17
N THR A 170 11.42 16.30 8.77
CA THR A 170 12.12 15.21 9.45
C THR A 170 13.64 15.38 9.37
N MET A 171 14.30 15.26 10.52
CA MET A 171 15.75 15.28 10.63
C MET A 171 16.33 13.88 10.36
N HIS A 172 16.81 13.63 9.14
CA HIS A 172 17.32 12.30 8.74
C HIS A 172 18.64 11.90 9.43
N GLU A 173 19.43 12.84 9.94
CA GLU A 173 20.75 12.56 10.55
C GLU A 173 20.66 11.66 11.80
N GLY A 174 19.54 11.75 12.54
CA GLY A 174 19.32 10.97 13.77
C GLY A 174 18.57 9.64 13.56
N GLU A 175 18.22 9.27 12.33
CA GLU A 175 17.44 8.07 12.07
C GLU A 175 18.25 6.78 12.24
N HIS A 176 17.68 5.82 12.98
CA HIS A 176 18.24 4.48 13.16
C HIS A 176 17.37 3.46 12.43
N ARG A 177 17.63 3.30 11.13
CA ARG A 177 16.82 2.43 10.26
C ARG A 177 17.04 0.95 10.56
N GLY A 178 15.95 0.21 10.69
CA GLY A 178 15.91 -1.24 10.83
C GLY A 178 15.54 -1.96 9.53
N ASN A 179 15.39 -3.29 9.62
CA ASN A 179 15.03 -4.12 8.46
C ASN A 179 13.63 -3.80 7.90
N THR A 180 12.71 -3.30 8.73
CA THR A 180 11.35 -2.91 8.34
C THR A 180 11.31 -1.66 7.44
N ASP A 181 12.36 -0.83 7.48
CA ASP A 181 12.46 0.42 6.72
C ASP A 181 12.96 0.22 5.29
N GLY A 182 13.03 -1.04 4.83
CA GLY A 182 13.55 -1.40 3.51
C GLY A 182 12.84 -0.66 2.36
N GLY A 183 11.52 -0.46 2.47
CA GLY A 183 10.73 0.29 1.50
C GLY A 183 11.07 1.78 1.47
N VAL A 184 11.09 2.42 2.64
CA VAL A 184 11.45 3.84 2.80
C VAL A 184 12.85 4.10 2.24
N ALA A 185 13.83 3.26 2.61
CA ALA A 185 15.20 3.40 2.13
C ALA A 185 15.32 3.27 0.60
N ARG A 186 14.58 2.32 -0.01
CA ARG A 186 14.54 2.15 -1.48
C ARG A 186 13.87 3.33 -2.16
N TYR A 187 12.74 3.81 -1.64
CA TYR A 187 12.02 4.94 -2.19
C TYR A 187 12.86 6.22 -2.17
N ARG A 188 13.49 6.56 -1.03
CA ARG A 188 14.43 7.69 -0.93
C ARG A 188 15.58 7.58 -1.93
N ARG A 189 16.15 6.38 -2.09
CA ARG A 189 17.22 6.13 -3.07
C ARG A 189 16.75 6.37 -4.50
N LEU A 190 15.56 5.85 -4.84
CA LEU A 190 14.94 5.99 -6.16
C LEU A 190 14.69 7.46 -6.50
N LEU A 191 14.07 8.20 -5.57
CA LEU A 191 13.78 9.62 -5.71
C LEU A 191 15.08 10.44 -5.88
N LYS A 192 16.09 10.20 -5.04
CA LYS A 192 17.40 10.88 -5.14
C LYS A 192 18.08 10.63 -6.50
N GLN A 193 17.97 9.42 -7.03
CA GLN A 193 18.50 9.09 -8.37
C GLN A 193 17.72 9.82 -9.47
N ALA A 194 16.40 9.86 -9.40
CA ALA A 194 15.55 10.57 -10.36
C ALA A 194 15.85 12.08 -10.37
N ILE A 195 15.98 12.70 -9.19
CA ILE A 195 16.34 14.12 -9.05
C ILE A 195 17.70 14.41 -9.71
N ARG A 196 18.72 13.59 -9.44
CA ARG A 196 20.05 13.76 -10.05
C ARG A 196 20.04 13.61 -11.57
N LYS A 197 19.27 12.66 -12.09
CA LYS A 197 19.10 12.47 -13.54
C LYS A 197 18.44 13.69 -14.18
N LEU A 198 17.37 14.20 -13.57
CA LEU A 198 16.67 15.39 -14.06
C LEU A 198 17.58 16.63 -14.03
N GLN A 199 18.37 16.82 -12.97
CA GLN A 199 19.39 17.88 -12.91
C GLN A 199 20.46 17.76 -14.01
N GLY A 200 20.71 16.54 -14.49
CA GLY A 200 21.59 16.26 -15.63
C GLY A 200 20.91 16.32 -17.00
N GLY A 201 19.64 16.75 -17.09
CA GLY A 201 18.88 16.86 -18.34
C GLY A 201 18.23 15.57 -18.82
N ILE A 202 18.16 14.53 -17.98
CA ILE A 202 17.47 13.27 -18.31
C ILE A 202 16.10 13.27 -17.64
N GLU A 203 15.05 13.37 -18.45
CA GLU A 203 13.67 13.36 -17.99
C GLU A 203 13.27 12.02 -17.34
N PRO A 204 12.36 12.01 -16.33
CA PRO A 204 11.82 10.79 -15.76
C PRO A 204 11.06 9.97 -16.80
N VAL A 205 11.31 8.66 -16.79
CA VAL A 205 10.57 7.69 -17.62
C VAL A 205 9.11 7.66 -17.18
N GLN A 206 8.19 7.70 -18.14
CA GLN A 206 6.76 7.56 -17.89
C GLN A 206 6.36 6.08 -17.85
N PRO A 207 5.40 5.67 -17.00
CA PRO A 207 4.91 4.30 -16.99
C PRO A 207 4.32 3.87 -18.34
N ASP A 208 4.55 2.62 -18.73
CA ASP A 208 3.92 2.00 -19.90
C ASP A 208 2.40 1.84 -19.69
N THR A 209 1.63 1.89 -20.76
CA THR A 209 0.19 1.60 -20.75
C THR A 209 -0.11 0.11 -20.97
N ASN A 210 -1.23 -0.38 -20.46
CA ASN A 210 -1.75 -1.72 -20.72
C ASN A 210 -2.51 -1.80 -22.07
N ALA A 211 -3.10 -2.96 -22.37
CA ALA A 211 -3.91 -3.18 -23.57
C ALA A 211 -5.10 -2.22 -23.74
N ASP A 212 -5.59 -1.62 -22.65
CA ASP A 212 -6.68 -0.64 -22.68
C ASP A 212 -6.18 0.81 -22.83
N GLY A 213 -4.86 1.03 -22.93
CA GLY A 213 -4.27 2.37 -22.99
C GLY A 213 -4.19 3.09 -21.64
N HIS A 214 -4.28 2.36 -20.52
CA HIS A 214 -4.20 2.91 -19.16
C HIS A 214 -2.93 2.49 -18.43
N ILE A 215 -2.43 3.32 -17.51
CA ILE A 215 -1.30 2.94 -16.65
C ILE A 215 -1.76 1.82 -15.71
N PRO A 216 -1.17 0.62 -15.77
CA PRO A 216 -1.59 -0.49 -14.93
C PRO A 216 -1.07 -0.32 -13.50
N THR A 217 -1.96 -0.51 -12.53
CA THR A 217 -1.59 -0.58 -11.12
C THR A 217 -0.97 -1.95 -10.78
N MET A 218 -0.01 -1.98 -9.87
CA MET A 218 0.44 -3.20 -9.21
C MET A 218 -0.38 -3.51 -7.95
N ALA A 219 -1.24 -2.60 -7.51
CA ALA A 219 -1.94 -2.71 -6.25
C ALA A 219 -3.23 -3.54 -6.33
N GLY A 220 -3.37 -4.45 -5.38
CA GLY A 220 -4.55 -5.28 -5.19
C GLY A 220 -4.36 -6.30 -4.08
N ASP A 221 -5.38 -7.12 -3.84
CA ASP A 221 -5.33 -8.19 -2.84
C ASP A 221 -5.53 -9.57 -3.49
N VAL A 222 -4.75 -10.57 -3.07
CA VAL A 222 -5.00 -11.98 -3.41
C VAL A 222 -5.24 -12.73 -2.10
N ILE A 223 -6.43 -13.30 -1.96
CA ILE A 223 -6.83 -14.09 -0.81
C ILE A 223 -7.23 -15.47 -1.30
N VAL A 224 -6.56 -16.49 -0.78
CA VAL A 224 -6.77 -17.88 -1.16
C VAL A 224 -7.03 -18.73 0.07
N HIS A 225 -7.88 -19.74 -0.08
CA HIS A 225 -8.09 -20.72 0.97
C HIS A 225 -6.93 -21.74 0.97
N CYS A 226 -6.15 -21.73 2.03
CA CYS A 226 -4.98 -22.58 2.28
C CYS A 226 -5.13 -23.27 3.64
N PRO A 227 -5.94 -24.33 3.78
CA PRO A 227 -6.13 -25.02 5.06
C PRO A 227 -4.92 -25.89 5.48
N ASN A 228 -3.94 -26.06 4.59
CA ASN A 228 -2.73 -26.83 4.88
C ASN A 228 -1.81 -26.07 5.86
N GLY A 229 -1.29 -26.78 6.87
CA GLY A 229 -0.34 -26.24 7.86
C GLY A 229 1.01 -25.82 7.29
N GLU A 230 1.38 -26.25 6.08
CA GLU A 230 2.57 -25.71 5.38
C GLU A 230 2.49 -24.20 5.18
N ALA A 231 1.27 -23.65 5.00
CA ALA A 231 1.06 -22.22 4.84
C ALA A 231 1.37 -21.40 6.11
N ASP A 232 1.56 -22.05 7.25
CA ASP A 232 1.99 -21.40 8.49
C ASP A 232 3.52 -21.16 8.52
N GLN A 233 4.29 -21.80 7.63
CA GLN A 233 5.74 -21.65 7.56
C GLN A 233 6.15 -20.33 6.87
N PRO A 234 7.02 -19.50 7.48
CA PRO A 234 7.42 -18.22 6.91
C PRO A 234 8.05 -18.32 5.51
N ASP A 235 8.86 -19.36 5.27
CA ASP A 235 9.49 -19.56 3.96
C ASP A 235 8.44 -19.84 2.87
N TRP A 236 7.43 -20.65 3.17
CA TRP A 236 6.32 -20.91 2.25
C TRP A 236 5.57 -19.62 1.95
N GLN A 237 5.23 -18.84 2.98
CA GLN A 237 4.53 -17.56 2.84
C GLN A 237 5.32 -16.58 1.98
N LYS A 238 6.64 -16.48 2.19
CA LYS A 238 7.53 -15.64 1.39
C LYS A 238 7.56 -16.06 -0.07
N LYS A 239 7.71 -17.36 -0.35
CA LYS A 239 7.71 -17.88 -1.73
C LYS A 239 6.37 -17.63 -2.42
N PHE A 240 5.26 -17.87 -1.72
CA PHE A 240 3.94 -17.60 -2.24
C PHE A 240 3.72 -16.12 -2.53
N ALA A 241 4.12 -15.23 -1.61
CA ALA A 241 4.06 -13.77 -1.80
C ALA A 241 4.83 -13.31 -3.05
N ASN A 242 6.06 -13.81 -3.22
CA ASN A 242 6.88 -13.52 -4.39
C ASN A 242 6.25 -14.03 -5.68
N ARG A 243 5.67 -15.23 -5.66
CA ARG A 243 4.99 -15.80 -6.83
C ARG A 243 3.75 -15.00 -7.21
N VAL A 244 2.96 -14.55 -6.24
CA VAL A 244 1.84 -13.63 -6.47
C VAL A 244 2.34 -12.31 -7.06
N GLY A 245 3.38 -11.70 -6.49
CA GLY A 245 3.97 -10.46 -7.02
C GLY A 245 4.46 -10.60 -8.46
N GLN A 246 5.07 -11.74 -8.80
CA GLN A 246 5.46 -12.06 -10.18
C GLN A 246 4.26 -12.16 -11.11
N ILE A 247 3.22 -12.91 -10.73
CA ILE A 247 1.99 -13.04 -11.52
C ILE A 247 1.33 -11.68 -11.76
N VAL A 248 1.25 -10.82 -10.74
CA VAL A 248 0.70 -9.46 -10.85
C VAL A 248 1.51 -8.59 -11.83
N SER A 249 2.85 -8.73 -11.82
CA SER A 249 3.75 -8.01 -12.72
C SER A 249 3.68 -8.50 -14.16
N GLU A 250 3.63 -9.82 -14.38
CA GLU A 250 3.54 -10.43 -15.70
C GLU A 250 2.20 -10.16 -16.39
N THR A 251 1.13 -10.02 -15.60
CA THR A 251 -0.23 -9.77 -16.12
C THR A 251 -0.56 -8.29 -16.29
N LYS A 252 0.35 -7.36 -15.95
CA LYS A 252 0.05 -5.91 -15.92
C LYS A 252 -0.36 -5.33 -17.27
N PHE A 253 0.04 -5.95 -18.38
CA PHE A 253 -0.32 -5.49 -19.72
C PHE A 253 -1.64 -6.03 -20.24
N PHE A 254 -2.30 -6.94 -19.50
CA PHE A 254 -3.61 -7.47 -19.86
C PHE A 254 -4.68 -6.38 -19.71
N SER A 255 -5.81 -6.57 -20.40
CA SER A 255 -6.97 -5.69 -20.22
C SER A 255 -7.51 -5.80 -18.79
N ALA A 256 -8.21 -4.76 -18.35
CA ALA A 256 -8.81 -4.68 -17.03
C ALA A 256 -9.80 -5.82 -16.75
N ASN A 257 -10.46 -6.35 -17.79
CA ASN A 257 -11.46 -7.40 -17.71
C ASN A 257 -10.84 -8.81 -17.67
N GLU A 258 -9.67 -8.99 -18.27
CA GLU A 258 -9.00 -10.30 -18.32
C GLU A 258 -8.03 -10.51 -17.15
N ARG A 259 -7.43 -9.42 -16.65
CA ARG A 259 -6.32 -9.48 -15.70
C ARG A 259 -6.68 -10.22 -14.41
N CYS A 260 -7.85 -9.95 -13.81
CA CYS A 260 -8.25 -10.61 -12.57
C CYS A 260 -8.46 -12.12 -12.77
N CYS A 261 -9.12 -12.52 -13.86
CA CYS A 261 -9.32 -13.92 -14.22
C CYS A 261 -7.99 -14.65 -14.46
N GLU A 262 -7.03 -13.99 -15.11
CA GLU A 262 -5.73 -14.59 -15.38
C GLU A 262 -4.89 -14.73 -14.10
N ILE A 263 -4.94 -13.75 -13.20
CA ILE A 263 -4.31 -13.83 -11.88
C ILE A 263 -4.92 -15.00 -11.09
N GLU A 264 -6.26 -15.10 -11.03
CA GLU A 264 -6.95 -16.21 -10.38
C GLU A 264 -6.49 -17.56 -10.91
N ARG A 265 -6.51 -17.73 -12.24
CA ARG A 265 -6.11 -18.97 -12.91
C ARG A 265 -4.67 -19.37 -12.54
N ARG A 266 -3.71 -18.43 -12.62
CA ARG A 266 -2.30 -18.70 -12.32
C ARG A 266 -2.08 -18.99 -10.83
N VAL A 267 -2.71 -18.24 -9.93
CA VAL A 267 -2.59 -18.46 -8.48
C VAL A 267 -3.17 -19.83 -8.09
N LYS A 268 -4.35 -20.19 -8.60
CA LYS A 268 -4.93 -21.53 -8.37
C LYS A 268 -4.07 -22.64 -8.94
N SER A 269 -3.40 -22.41 -10.08
CA SER A 269 -2.47 -23.39 -10.67
C SER A 269 -1.26 -23.64 -9.76
N VAL A 270 -0.65 -22.59 -9.21
CA VAL A 270 0.49 -22.69 -8.29
C VAL A 270 0.13 -23.54 -7.06
N LEU A 271 -1.05 -23.31 -6.48
CA LEU A 271 -1.52 -24.06 -5.31
C LEU A 271 -1.79 -25.53 -5.63
N LYS A 272 -2.31 -25.85 -6.82
CA LYS A 272 -2.60 -27.24 -7.23
C LYS A 272 -1.35 -28.05 -7.56
N ALA A 273 -0.37 -27.41 -8.18
CA ALA A 273 0.84 -28.07 -8.65
C ALA A 273 1.87 -28.32 -7.54
N GLY A 274 1.69 -27.71 -6.35
CA GLY A 274 2.67 -27.76 -5.27
C GLY A 274 4.00 -27.07 -5.64
N GLU A 275 3.97 -26.15 -6.60
CA GLU A 275 5.16 -25.49 -7.19
C GLU A 275 5.73 -24.36 -6.31
N LEU A 276 5.66 -24.50 -4.98
CA LEU A 276 6.17 -23.53 -4.00
C LEU A 276 7.46 -24.03 -3.33
#